data_AF-A0A671EZ96-F1
#
_entry.id   AF-A0A671EZ96-F1
#
_cell.length_a   1.000
_cell.length_b   1.000
_cell.length_c   1.000
_cell.angle_alpha   90.00
_cell.angle_beta   90.00
_cell.angle_gamma   90.00
#
_symmetry.space_group_name_H-M   'P 1'
#
loop_
_entity.id
_entity.type
_entity.pdbx_description
1 polymer ?
#
loop_
_entity_poly.entity_id
_entity_poly.type
_entity_poly.pdbx_seq_one_letter_code
_entity_poly.pdbx_strand_id
1 'polypeptide(L)'
;MKRLLGTVLALLCTPICCVRGAPVEQSPTALSLQEGASSTLRCKFSTSVTYVQWFRQNPGGVLINLFYITSGTKVNGRLTAKTDPKERNSSLHISSSPTTDSAVYFCAVEPQCSPGTCSLYTNPQLGSAPPPNTITSQNHHTAFTQLNIPNPHQ
;
A
#
# COMPACT_ATOMS: atom_id res chain seq x y z
N MET A 1 -27.15 31.49 -31.80
CA MET A 1 -26.63 31.03 -30.48
C MET A 1 -26.97 29.55 -30.21
N LYS A 2 -26.59 28.61 -31.09
CA LYS A 2 -26.81 27.15 -30.86
C LYS A 2 -25.63 26.25 -31.28
N ARG A 3 -24.57 26.82 -31.86
CA ARG A 3 -23.36 26.09 -32.27
C ARG A 3 -22.17 26.27 -31.33
N LEU A 4 -22.30 27.13 -30.33
CA LEU A 4 -21.26 27.40 -29.32
C LEU A 4 -21.42 26.54 -28.06
N LEU A 5 -22.60 25.97 -27.81
CA LEU A 5 -22.80 25.06 -26.66
C LEU A 5 -22.17 23.68 -26.88
N GLY A 6 -22.16 23.18 -28.13
CA GLY A 6 -21.62 21.85 -28.44
C GLY A 6 -20.08 21.79 -28.38
N THR A 7 -19.41 22.90 -28.64
CA THR A 7 -17.93 23.00 -28.64
C THR A 7 -17.36 23.13 -27.23
N VAL A 8 -18.08 23.73 -26.28
CA VAL A 8 -17.65 23.83 -24.87
C VAL A 8 -17.75 22.47 -24.16
N LEU A 9 -18.68 21.60 -24.55
CA LEU A 9 -18.85 20.28 -23.93
C LEU A 9 -17.78 19.25 -24.37
N ALA A 10 -17.11 19.47 -25.50
CA ALA A 10 -16.06 18.58 -26.01
C ALA A 10 -14.69 18.79 -25.36
N LEU A 11 -14.52 19.85 -24.55
CA LEU A 11 -13.24 20.23 -23.92
C LEU A 11 -12.99 19.60 -22.54
N LEU A 12 -13.86 18.70 -22.07
CA LEU A 12 -13.78 18.09 -20.73
C LEU A 12 -13.37 16.61 -20.71
N CYS A 13 -12.90 16.06 -21.83
CA CYS A 13 -12.34 14.70 -21.87
C CYS A 13 -10.82 14.74 -21.94
N THR A 14 -10.17 15.37 -20.96
CA THR A 14 -8.75 15.05 -20.70
C THR A 14 -8.68 13.61 -20.21
N PRO A 15 -7.88 12.72 -20.83
CA PRO A 15 -7.69 11.38 -20.32
C PRO A 15 -7.04 11.49 -18.95
N ILE A 16 -7.83 11.33 -17.90
CA ILE A 16 -7.31 11.15 -16.56
C ILE A 16 -6.49 9.86 -16.62
N CYS A 17 -5.16 9.99 -16.50
CA CYS A 17 -4.28 8.84 -16.35
C CYS A 17 -4.71 8.06 -15.12
N CYS A 18 -5.45 6.97 -15.33
CA CYS A 18 -5.79 6.04 -14.27
C CYS A 18 -4.52 5.33 -13.82
N VAL A 19 -3.87 5.84 -12.76
CA VAL A 19 -2.85 5.09 -12.04
C VAL A 19 -3.57 3.95 -11.32
N ARG A 20 -3.39 2.72 -11.78
CA ARG A 20 -3.93 1.53 -11.11
C ARG A 20 -2.79 0.83 -10.39
N GLY A 21 -2.92 0.65 -9.08
CA GLY A 21 -2.03 -0.24 -8.33
C GLY A 21 -2.18 -1.67 -8.84
N ALA A 22 -1.07 -2.41 -8.92
CA ALA A 22 -1.14 -3.85 -9.14
C ALA A 22 -1.92 -4.49 -7.97
N PRO A 23 -2.84 -5.44 -8.23
CA PRO A 23 -3.46 -6.21 -7.17
C PRO A 23 -2.43 -6.83 -6.22
N VAL A 24 -2.61 -6.57 -4.92
CA VAL A 24 -1.80 -7.11 -3.83
C VAL A 24 -2.69 -7.95 -2.93
N GLU A 25 -2.19 -9.09 -2.47
CA GLU A 25 -2.79 -9.96 -1.47
C GLU A 25 -1.85 -10.01 -0.26
N GLN A 26 -2.38 -9.76 0.94
CA GLN A 26 -1.63 -9.92 2.19
C GLN A 26 -2.24 -11.01 3.07
N SER A 27 -1.37 -11.75 3.75
CA SER A 27 -1.79 -12.76 4.72
C SER A 27 -0.91 -12.75 5.98
N PRO A 28 -1.51 -13.01 7.16
CA PRO A 28 -2.96 -13.08 7.40
C PRO A 28 -3.61 -11.67 7.30
N THR A 29 -4.93 -11.59 7.18
CA THR A 29 -5.65 -10.29 7.16
C THR A 29 -5.66 -9.63 8.54
N ALA A 30 -5.72 -10.45 9.59
CA ALA A 30 -5.59 -10.02 10.97
C ALA A 30 -4.93 -11.12 11.78
N LEU A 31 -4.18 -10.74 12.82
CA LEU A 31 -3.64 -11.67 13.81
C LEU A 31 -3.54 -11.00 15.18
N SER A 32 -3.72 -11.80 16.22
CA SER A 32 -3.47 -11.41 17.61
C SER A 32 -2.34 -12.24 18.17
N LEU A 33 -1.34 -11.62 18.78
CA LEU A 33 -0.16 -12.27 19.32
C LEU A 33 0.01 -11.96 20.82
N GLN A 34 0.72 -12.83 21.52
CA GLN A 34 1.24 -12.50 22.85
C GLN A 34 2.46 -11.58 22.72
N GLU A 35 2.68 -10.73 23.72
CA GLU A 35 3.89 -9.91 23.80
C GLU A 35 5.15 -10.80 23.77
N GLY A 36 6.15 -10.36 23.00
CA GLY A 36 7.37 -11.13 22.76
C GLY A 36 7.25 -12.23 21.69
N ALA A 37 6.04 -12.53 21.20
CA ALA A 37 5.89 -13.47 20.09
C ALA A 37 6.41 -12.88 18.76
N SER A 38 6.71 -13.77 17.82
CA SER A 38 7.17 -13.40 16.49
C SER A 38 6.12 -13.78 15.44
N SER A 39 6.06 -13.01 14.35
CA SER A 39 5.15 -13.31 13.24
C SER A 39 5.75 -12.96 11.88
N THR A 40 5.14 -13.49 10.83
CA THR A 40 5.53 -13.17 9.46
C THR A 40 4.29 -12.81 8.65
N LEU A 41 4.27 -11.56 8.18
CA LEU A 41 3.29 -11.06 7.24
C LEU A 41 3.77 -11.39 5.83
N ARG A 42 2.88 -11.84 4.96
CA ARG A 42 3.19 -12.18 3.57
C ARG A 42 2.44 -11.25 2.65
N CYS A 43 3.07 -10.94 1.52
CA CYS A 43 2.55 -10.11 0.46
C CYS A 43 2.80 -10.83 -0.87
N LYS A 44 1.74 -11.02 -1.65
CA LYS A 44 1.80 -11.51 -3.02
C LYS A 44 1.22 -10.45 -3.93
N PHE A 45 1.71 -10.37 -5.15
CA PHE A 45 1.25 -9.39 -6.12
C PHE A 45 1.13 -10.02 -7.50
N SER A 46 0.25 -9.49 -8.35
CA SER A 46 -0.13 -10.19 -9.60
C SER A 46 0.90 -10.04 -10.74
N THR A 47 1.64 -8.94 -10.76
CA THR A 47 2.58 -8.58 -11.84
C THR A 47 4.02 -8.55 -11.35
N SER A 48 5.01 -8.68 -12.22
CA SER A 48 6.39 -8.38 -11.83
C SER A 48 6.52 -6.89 -11.47
N VAL A 49 7.34 -6.57 -10.47
CA VAL A 49 7.52 -5.21 -9.94
C VAL A 49 9.00 -4.93 -9.73
N THR A 50 9.39 -3.66 -9.76
CA THR A 50 10.79 -3.26 -9.54
C THR A 50 11.14 -3.20 -8.05
N TYR A 51 10.16 -2.87 -7.22
CA TYR A 51 10.34 -2.75 -5.77
C TYR A 51 9.04 -3.00 -5.00
N VAL A 52 9.21 -3.31 -3.72
CA VAL A 52 8.16 -3.44 -2.71
C VAL A 52 8.48 -2.53 -1.54
N GLN A 53 7.44 -1.92 -0.97
CA GLN A 53 7.52 -1.12 0.25
C GLN A 53 6.67 -1.73 1.34
N TRP A 54 7.20 -1.75 2.55
CA TRP A 54 6.45 -2.10 3.76
C TRP A 54 6.20 -0.84 4.58
N PHE A 55 4.97 -0.68 5.04
CA PHE A 55 4.55 0.42 5.88
C PHE A 55 3.86 -0.09 7.14
N ARG A 56 3.86 0.77 8.15
CA ARG A 56 3.10 0.59 9.38
C ARG A 56 2.27 1.84 9.63
N GLN A 57 0.98 1.65 9.89
CA GLN A 57 0.07 2.70 10.33
C GLN A 57 -0.24 2.52 11.81
N ASN A 58 0.19 3.49 12.62
CA ASN A 58 -0.14 3.53 14.04
C ASN A 58 -1.63 3.87 14.25
N PRO A 59 -2.20 3.61 15.44
CA PRO A 59 -3.60 3.94 15.74
C PRO A 59 -4.00 5.41 15.46
N GLY A 60 -3.04 6.34 15.50
CA GLY A 60 -3.24 7.76 15.13
C GLY A 60 -3.24 8.05 13.62
N GLY A 61 -3.24 7.04 12.75
CA GLY A 61 -3.33 7.18 11.29
C GLY A 61 -2.00 7.51 10.58
N VAL A 62 -0.94 7.82 11.32
CA VAL A 62 0.39 8.12 10.75
C VAL A 62 0.98 6.87 10.09
N LEU A 63 1.28 7.00 8.79
CA LEU A 63 1.90 5.96 7.99
C LEU A 63 3.43 6.11 7.99
N ILE A 64 4.13 5.08 8.46
CA ILE A 64 5.59 5.04 8.59
C ILE A 64 6.13 4.05 7.57
N ASN A 65 7.09 4.47 6.73
CA ASN A 65 7.80 3.54 5.86
C ASN A 65 8.80 2.73 6.69
N LEU A 66 8.68 1.40 6.63
CA LEU A 66 9.59 0.46 7.29
C LEU A 66 10.73 0.05 6.36
N PHE A 67 10.38 -0.28 5.11
CA PHE A 67 11.34 -0.72 4.11
C PHE A 67 10.96 -0.27 2.70
N TYR A 68 12.00 -0.13 1.87
CA TYR A 68 11.98 -0.09 0.41
C TYR A 68 12.95 -1.14 -0.11
N ILE A 69 12.48 -2.13 -0.88
CA ILE A 69 13.27 -3.31 -1.27
C ILE A 69 13.05 -3.62 -2.74
N THR A 70 14.14 -3.68 -3.51
CA THR A 70 14.12 -4.13 -4.91
C THR A 70 14.16 -5.65 -4.99
N SER A 71 15.06 -6.29 -4.24
CA SER A 71 15.16 -7.74 -4.10
C SER A 71 15.98 -8.11 -2.86
N GLY A 72 15.90 -9.38 -2.43
CA GLY A 72 16.71 -9.91 -1.33
C GLY A 72 16.13 -9.60 0.05
N THR A 73 17.01 -9.52 1.05
CA THR A 73 16.62 -9.36 2.46
C THR A 73 17.14 -8.02 3.01
N LYS A 74 16.29 -7.29 3.72
CA LYS A 74 16.66 -6.12 4.54
C LYS A 74 16.26 -6.33 6.00
N VAL A 75 17.07 -5.84 6.91
CA VAL A 75 16.86 -5.95 8.36
C VAL A 75 16.95 -4.57 8.98
N ASN A 76 16.03 -4.26 9.89
CA ASN A 76 16.07 -3.06 10.73
C ASN A 76 15.55 -3.43 12.13
N GLY A 77 16.46 -3.55 13.09
CA GLY A 77 16.15 -3.99 14.44
C GLY A 77 15.45 -5.36 14.44
N ARG A 78 14.21 -5.39 14.95
CA ARG A 78 13.38 -6.61 15.04
C ARG A 78 12.63 -6.94 13.74
N LEU A 79 12.71 -6.08 12.74
CA LEU A 79 12.00 -6.23 11.48
C LEU A 79 12.94 -6.78 10.42
N THR A 80 12.51 -7.84 9.73
CA THR A 80 13.23 -8.43 8.60
C THR A 80 12.28 -8.57 7.43
N ALA A 81 12.56 -7.89 6.33
CA ALA A 81 11.77 -7.99 5.12
C ALA A 81 12.54 -8.71 4.01
N LYS A 82 11.90 -9.67 3.35
CA LYS A 82 12.45 -10.44 2.24
C LYS A 82 11.58 -10.27 1.01
N THR A 83 12.16 -9.97 -0.14
CA THR A 83 11.43 -9.73 -1.39
C THR A 83 12.04 -10.52 -2.53
N ASP A 84 11.19 -11.25 -3.23
CA ASP A 84 11.49 -11.84 -4.52
C ASP A 84 10.51 -11.27 -5.57
N PRO A 85 10.96 -10.27 -6.36
CA PRO A 85 10.09 -9.62 -7.35
C PRO A 85 9.74 -10.56 -8.52
N LYS A 86 10.58 -11.57 -8.81
CA LYS A 86 10.34 -12.53 -9.90
C LYS A 86 9.29 -13.55 -9.48
N GLU A 87 9.41 -14.04 -8.25
CA GLU A 87 8.43 -14.94 -7.62
C GLU A 87 7.22 -14.20 -7.03
N ARG A 88 7.11 -12.90 -7.32
CA ARG A 88 5.97 -12.06 -7.01
C ARG A 88 5.55 -12.08 -5.54
N ASN A 89 6.53 -12.11 -4.65
CA ASN A 89 6.28 -12.18 -3.23
C ASN A 89 7.23 -11.32 -2.39
N SER A 90 6.72 -10.92 -1.24
CA SER A 90 7.48 -10.27 -0.18
C SER A 90 6.96 -10.75 1.17
N SER A 91 7.80 -10.71 2.20
CA SER A 91 7.42 -10.98 3.57
C SER A 91 8.05 -9.96 4.52
N LEU A 92 7.34 -9.71 5.62
CA LEU A 92 7.82 -8.92 6.75
C LEU A 92 7.74 -9.79 8.00
N HIS A 93 8.90 -10.21 8.50
CA HIS A 93 9.05 -10.87 9.77
C HIS A 93 9.24 -9.83 10.87
N ILE A 94 8.48 -9.98 11.95
CA ILE A 94 8.50 -9.14 13.14
C ILE A 94 8.86 -10.06 14.31
N SER A 95 10.05 -9.89 14.88
CA SER A 95 10.49 -10.68 16.02
C SER A 95 10.23 -9.97 17.34
N SER A 96 10.06 -10.73 18.42
CA SER A 96 9.95 -10.21 19.80
C SER A 96 9.02 -9.00 19.91
N SER A 97 7.75 -9.16 19.53
CA SER A 97 6.83 -8.03 19.30
C SER A 97 6.31 -7.44 20.62
N PRO A 98 6.64 -6.19 20.99
CA PRO A 98 6.04 -5.49 22.13
C PRO A 98 4.61 -5.06 21.83
N THR A 99 3.85 -4.74 22.87
CA THR A 99 2.49 -4.16 22.74
C THR A 99 2.41 -2.97 21.80
N THR A 100 3.47 -2.15 21.76
CA THR A 100 3.58 -0.99 20.88
C THR A 100 3.62 -1.33 19.40
N ASP A 101 3.82 -2.58 18.99
CA ASP A 101 3.79 -2.99 17.58
C ASP A 101 2.36 -3.21 17.04
N SER A 102 1.34 -3.10 17.89
CA SER A 102 -0.06 -3.13 17.46
C SER A 102 -0.35 -2.01 16.47
N ALA A 103 -0.66 -2.38 15.22
CA ALA A 103 -0.79 -1.47 14.09
C ALA A 103 -1.40 -2.18 12.87
N VAL A 104 -1.73 -1.40 11.85
CA VAL A 104 -2.03 -1.94 10.52
C VAL A 104 -0.76 -1.90 9.66
N TYR A 105 -0.41 -3.02 9.06
CA TYR A 105 0.77 -3.16 8.21
C TYR A 105 0.38 -3.30 6.75
N PHE A 106 1.01 -2.50 5.90
CA PHE A 106 0.73 -2.45 4.47
C PHE A 106 1.95 -2.88 3.66
N CYS A 107 1.70 -3.66 2.63
CA CYS A 107 2.60 -3.91 1.53
C CYS A 107 2.12 -3.11 0.32
N ALA A 108 2.98 -2.28 -0.23
CA ALA A 108 2.74 -1.60 -1.48
C ALA A 108 3.78 -2.03 -2.50
N VAL A 109 3.36 -2.13 -3.75
CA VAL A 109 4.25 -2.41 -4.86
C VAL A 109 4.23 -1.24 -5.84
N GLU A 110 5.24 -1.20 -6.71
CA GLU A 110 5.35 -0.20 -7.77
C GLU A 110 3.99 0.07 -8.48
N PRO A 111 3.54 1.34 -8.54
CA PRO A 111 2.30 1.69 -9.22
C PRO A 111 2.44 1.39 -10.71
N GLN A 112 1.44 0.74 -11.29
CA GLN A 112 1.44 0.41 -12.70
C GLN A 112 0.68 1.49 -13.47
N CYS A 113 1.35 2.14 -14.42
CA CYS A 113 0.66 2.90 -15.44
C CYS A 113 0.09 1.90 -16.44
N SER A 114 -1.24 1.78 -16.54
CA SER A 114 -1.82 0.99 -17.63
C SER A 114 -1.52 1.69 -18.96
N PRO A 115 -0.86 1.04 -19.93
CA PRO A 115 -0.61 1.60 -21.26
C PRO A 115 -1.93 1.58 -22.04
N GLY A 116 -2.81 2.51 -21.69
CA GLY A 116 -4.10 2.73 -22.35
C GLY A 116 -4.36 4.17 -22.71
N THR A 117 -3.60 5.15 -22.19
CA THR A 117 -3.84 6.58 -22.52
C THR A 117 -2.79 7.62 -22.09
N CYS A 118 -1.60 7.23 -21.61
CA CYS A 118 -0.66 8.21 -21.03
C CYS A 118 0.54 8.49 -21.94
N SER A 119 0.52 9.63 -22.64
CA SER A 119 1.73 10.26 -23.20
C SER A 119 2.27 11.26 -22.18
N LEU A 120 3.52 11.08 -21.76
CA LEU A 120 4.20 11.95 -20.79
C LEU A 120 4.48 13.31 -21.42
N TYR A 121 3.75 14.35 -20.99
CA TYR A 121 4.26 15.72 -21.02
C TYR A 121 4.20 16.29 -19.60
N THR A 122 5.38 16.68 -19.12
CA THR A 122 5.67 17.22 -17.80
C THR A 122 5.19 18.67 -17.68
N ASN A 123 4.44 19.04 -16.63
CA ASN A 123 4.80 20.11 -15.68
C ASN A 123 3.73 20.32 -14.57
N PRO A 124 4.02 21.06 -13.47
CA PRO A 124 3.60 20.71 -12.13
C PRO A 124 2.55 21.68 -11.58
N GLN A 125 2.03 21.35 -10.38
CA GLN A 125 1.44 22.22 -9.36
C GLN A 125 -0.03 21.93 -8.99
N LEU A 126 -0.18 21.86 -7.66
CA LEU A 126 -1.31 22.33 -6.86
C LEU A 126 -2.52 21.40 -6.64
N GLY A 127 -2.38 20.56 -5.60
CA GLY A 127 -3.22 20.62 -4.40
C GLY A 127 -4.73 20.34 -4.51
N SER A 128 -5.15 19.20 -3.97
CA SER A 128 -6.33 19.09 -3.09
C SER A 128 -6.44 17.68 -2.49
N ALA A 129 -6.38 17.57 -1.16
CA ALA A 129 -6.69 16.33 -0.43
C ALA A 129 -8.21 16.16 -0.28
N PRO A 130 -8.77 14.93 -0.39
CA PRO A 130 -10.15 14.68 -0.03
C PRO A 130 -10.29 14.39 1.48
N PRO A 131 -11.46 14.72 2.10
CA PRO A 131 -11.69 14.62 3.54
C PRO A 131 -11.87 13.17 4.02
N PRO A 132 -11.71 12.90 5.33
CA PRO A 132 -11.82 11.56 5.87
C PRO A 132 -13.29 11.19 5.99
N ASN A 133 -13.64 9.96 5.58
CA ASN A 133 -14.49 9.01 6.30
C ASN A 133 -15.13 8.00 5.33
N THR A 134 -15.28 6.76 5.83
CA THR A 134 -15.96 5.60 5.22
C THR A 134 -15.11 4.74 4.26
N ILE A 135 -14.26 3.86 4.81
CA ILE A 135 -13.84 2.67 4.06
C ILE A 135 -14.84 1.55 4.40
N THR A 136 -15.95 1.57 3.66
CA THR A 136 -16.75 0.38 3.43
C THR A 136 -15.88 -0.59 2.62
N SER A 137 -15.76 -1.82 3.12
CA SER A 137 -15.00 -2.93 2.55
C SER A 137 -15.53 -3.37 1.18
N GLN A 138 -15.27 -2.64 0.10
CA GLN A 138 -15.50 -3.09 -1.28
C GLN A 138 -14.55 -2.44 -2.31
N ASN A 139 -13.25 -2.42 -2.05
CA ASN A 139 -12.23 -2.16 -3.08
C ASN A 139 -11.08 -3.15 -2.92
N HIS A 140 -11.02 -4.18 -3.76
CA HIS A 140 -10.00 -5.24 -3.77
C HIS A 140 -8.57 -4.74 -4.15
N HIS A 141 -8.26 -3.46 -3.97
CA HIS A 141 -7.03 -2.83 -4.46
C HIS A 141 -5.99 -2.55 -3.36
N THR A 142 -6.33 -2.76 -2.08
CA THR A 142 -5.42 -2.49 -0.96
C THR A 142 -5.52 -3.64 0.04
N ALA A 143 -4.50 -4.48 0.08
CA ALA A 143 -4.35 -5.49 1.11
C ALA A 143 -3.58 -4.94 2.30
N PHE A 144 -3.88 -5.44 3.49
CA PHE A 144 -3.22 -5.08 4.73
C PHE A 144 -3.31 -6.24 5.72
N THR A 145 -2.51 -6.15 6.78
CA THR A 145 -2.62 -7.03 7.94
C THR A 145 -2.81 -6.19 9.20
N GLN A 146 -3.88 -6.46 9.95
CA GLN A 146 -4.07 -5.90 11.28
C GLN A 146 -3.35 -6.76 12.32
N LEU A 147 -2.33 -6.21 12.98
CA LEU A 147 -1.61 -6.87 14.07
C LEU A 147 -2.07 -6.29 15.41
N ASN A 148 -2.53 -7.17 16.30
CA ASN A 148 -2.92 -6.82 17.66
C ASN A 148 -2.04 -7.56 18.68
N ILE A 149 -1.49 -6.84 19.64
CA ILE A 149 -0.70 -7.39 20.76
C ILE A 149 -1.29 -6.79 22.03
N PRO A 150 -2.21 -7.50 22.71
CA PRO A 150 -2.89 -6.99 23.89
C PRO A 150 -1.90 -6.62 25.00
N ASN A 151 -2.15 -5.50 25.67
CA ASN A 151 -1.40 -5.14 26.87
C ASN A 151 -1.96 -5.97 28.05
N PRO A 152 -1.16 -6.84 28.69
CA PRO A 152 -1.64 -7.67 29.80
C PRO A 152 -1.94 -6.87 31.08
N HIS A 153 -1.53 -5.59 31.14
CA HIS A 153 -1.72 -4.72 32.29
C HIS A 153 -2.88 -3.72 32.14
N GLN A 154 -3.71 -3.88 31.10
CA GLN A 154 -4.85 -3.02 30.79
C GLN A 154 -6.12 -3.85 30.69
#